data_AF-A0A7V9KA06-F1
#
_entry.id   AF-A0A7V9KA06-F1
#
_cell.length_a   1.000
_cell.length_b   1.000
_cell.length_c   1.000
_cell.angle_alpha   90.00
_cell.angle_beta   90.00
_cell.angle_gamma   90.00
#
_symmetry.space_group_name_H-M   'P 1'
#
loop_
_entity.id
_entity.type
_entity.pdbx_description
1 polymer ?
#
loop_
_entity_poly.entity_id
_entity_poly.type
_entity_poly.pdbx_seq_one_letter_code
_entity_poly.pdbx_strand_id
1 'polypeptide(L)'
;METYSHGFFTWALAKHGVKAGRAAGIAGAVGASFPDLPSIAGAAYYIGPAYLRDGWSSMDTEELLQAIYFSGPFGGTGSILHSAVPVVALLVLYRLLKLGHRDRRKILLWFLIGWFGHTLADFLTHVDDVRPLFWPLSDWTWASPVSYYNSAYYGRQFLLVNHGLMLLTIVALLIARLRRGGASVNEAP
;
A
#
# COMPACT_ATOMS: atom_id res chain seq x y z
N MET A 1 2.35 -6.95 3.12
CA MET A 1 3.05 -5.87 3.88
C MET A 1 2.01 -4.89 4.41
N GLU A 2 2.26 -4.17 5.49
CA GLU A 2 1.22 -3.31 6.10
C GLU A 2 0.85 -2.10 5.22
N THR A 3 -0.46 -1.78 5.10
CA THR A 3 -1.02 -0.70 4.27
C THR A 3 -0.32 0.65 4.44
N TYR A 4 -0.06 1.04 5.70
CA TYR A 4 0.59 2.32 6.00
C TYR A 4 2.05 2.35 5.55
N SER A 5 2.72 1.19 5.49
CA SER A 5 4.10 1.09 5.02
C SER A 5 4.16 1.32 3.51
N HIS A 6 3.22 0.74 2.75
CA HIS A 6 3.10 0.98 1.30
C HIS A 6 2.89 2.46 1.00
N GLY A 7 1.98 3.10 1.73
CA GLY A 7 1.72 4.53 1.65
C GLY A 7 2.94 5.38 1.97
N PHE A 8 3.64 5.05 3.07
CA PHE A 8 4.83 5.76 3.51
C PHE A 8 5.95 5.71 2.47
N PHE A 9 6.34 4.52 2.00
CA PHE A 9 7.46 4.38 1.07
C PHE A 9 7.15 5.02 -0.29
N THR A 10 5.91 4.87 -0.78
CA THR A 10 5.50 5.50 -2.04
C THR A 10 5.56 7.02 -1.93
N TRP A 11 5.05 7.60 -0.85
CA TRP A 11 5.14 9.04 -0.60
C TRP A 11 6.60 9.52 -0.48
N ALA A 12 7.42 8.79 0.28
CA ALA A 12 8.82 9.14 0.50
C ALA A 12 9.61 9.11 -0.81
N LEU A 13 9.42 8.06 -1.62
CA LEU A 13 10.04 7.93 -2.94
C LEU A 13 9.61 9.06 -3.86
N ALA A 14 8.31 9.30 -4.02
CA ALA A 14 7.77 10.33 -4.89
C ALA A 14 8.24 11.74 -4.51
N LYS A 15 8.11 12.10 -3.23
CA LYS A 15 8.36 13.45 -2.75
C LYS A 15 9.84 13.74 -2.54
N HIS A 16 10.58 12.79 -2.00
CA HIS A 16 11.96 12.99 -1.55
C HIS A 16 12.99 12.27 -2.41
N GLY A 17 12.69 11.06 -2.91
CA GLY A 17 13.59 10.31 -3.79
C GLY A 17 13.69 10.91 -5.18
N VAL A 18 12.58 10.92 -5.92
CA VAL A 18 12.53 11.40 -7.32
C VAL A 18 11.97 12.81 -7.47
N LYS A 19 11.61 13.46 -6.36
CA LYS A 19 11.17 14.87 -6.30
C LYS A 19 10.02 15.19 -7.28
N ALA A 20 9.09 14.26 -7.47
CA ALA A 20 7.91 14.43 -8.31
C ALA A 20 6.92 15.49 -7.76
N GLY A 21 7.12 15.93 -6.52
CA GLY A 21 6.34 16.98 -5.87
C GLY A 21 5.41 16.44 -4.79
N ARG A 22 4.85 17.35 -3.98
CA ARG A 22 3.97 16.99 -2.86
C ARG A 22 2.67 16.32 -3.33
N ALA A 23 2.07 16.83 -4.39
CA ALA A 23 0.82 16.29 -4.92
C ALA A 23 0.99 14.84 -5.41
N ALA A 24 2.05 14.57 -6.17
CA ALA A 24 2.48 13.23 -6.57
C ALA A 24 2.68 12.30 -5.36
N GLY A 25 3.40 12.76 -4.32
CA GLY A 25 3.62 11.92 -3.13
C GLY A 25 2.35 11.59 -2.36
N ILE A 26 1.41 12.53 -2.22
CA ILE A 26 0.11 12.25 -1.60
C ILE A 26 -0.69 11.27 -2.46
N ALA A 27 -0.76 11.51 -3.77
CA ALA A 27 -1.49 10.64 -4.70
C ALA A 27 -0.91 9.21 -4.69
N GLY A 28 0.41 9.08 -4.62
CA GLY A 28 1.08 7.79 -4.48
C GLY A 28 0.74 7.07 -3.19
N ALA A 29 0.74 7.76 -2.04
CA ALA A 29 0.29 7.14 -0.79
C ALA A 29 -1.17 6.68 -0.86
N VAL A 30 -2.06 7.52 -1.42
CA VAL A 30 -3.48 7.17 -1.59
C VAL A 30 -3.65 5.98 -2.52
N GLY A 31 -2.92 5.93 -3.63
CA GLY A 31 -2.93 4.80 -4.55
C GLY A 31 -2.39 3.53 -3.90
N ALA A 32 -1.35 3.64 -3.10
CA ALA A 32 -0.79 2.52 -2.35
C ALA A 32 -1.74 1.98 -1.28
N SER A 33 -2.59 2.80 -0.65
CA SER A 33 -3.60 2.31 0.29
C SER A 33 -4.91 1.86 -0.38
N PHE A 34 -5.06 2.10 -1.69
CA PHE A 34 -6.29 1.81 -2.42
C PHE A 34 -6.70 0.33 -2.41
N PRO A 35 -5.76 -0.64 -2.56
CA PRO A 35 -6.14 -2.06 -2.62
C PRO A 35 -6.79 -2.61 -1.36
N ASP A 36 -6.47 -2.02 -0.20
CA ASP A 36 -6.98 -2.48 1.10
C ASP A 36 -8.32 -1.84 1.50
N LEU A 37 -8.81 -0.86 0.73
CA LEU A 37 -10.09 -0.21 1.02
C LEU A 37 -11.27 -1.18 1.15
N PRO A 38 -11.40 -2.25 0.32
CA PRO A 38 -12.45 -3.24 0.51
C PRO A 38 -12.35 -3.96 1.86
N SER A 39 -11.14 -4.30 2.31
CA SER A 39 -10.94 -4.95 3.60
C SER A 39 -11.23 -4.01 4.77
N ILE A 40 -10.84 -2.74 4.68
CA ILE A 40 -11.18 -1.71 5.68
C ILE A 40 -12.70 -1.51 5.74
N ALA A 41 -13.36 -1.42 4.58
CA ALA A 41 -14.81 -1.27 4.51
C ALA A 41 -15.55 -2.52 5.00
N GLY A 42 -15.06 -3.71 4.66
CA GLY A 42 -15.59 -4.99 5.14
C GLY A 42 -15.46 -5.12 6.66
N ALA A 43 -14.30 -4.77 7.22
CA ALA A 43 -14.10 -4.72 8.66
C ALA A 43 -15.08 -3.73 9.33
N ALA A 44 -15.20 -2.51 8.80
CA ALA A 44 -16.16 -1.53 9.32
C ALA A 44 -17.61 -2.02 9.24
N TYR A 45 -17.98 -2.73 8.17
CA TYR A 45 -19.32 -3.24 7.93
C TYR A 45 -19.69 -4.42 8.83
N TYR A 46 -18.85 -5.47 8.84
CA TYR A 46 -19.15 -6.70 9.56
C TYR A 46 -18.82 -6.60 11.05
N ILE A 47 -17.77 -5.86 11.40
CA ILE A 47 -17.26 -5.80 12.77
C ILE A 47 -17.75 -4.55 13.48
N GLY A 48 -17.82 -3.40 12.80
CA GLY A 48 -18.12 -2.11 13.42
C GLY A 48 -19.31 -2.12 14.39
N PRO A 49 -20.50 -2.58 13.96
CA PRO A 49 -21.67 -2.65 14.84
C PRO A 49 -21.52 -3.63 16.02
N ALA A 50 -20.92 -4.81 15.78
CA ALA A 50 -20.72 -5.83 16.81
C ALA A 50 -19.66 -5.40 17.83
N TYR A 51 -18.56 -4.79 17.38
CA TYR A 51 -17.51 -4.23 18.22
C TYR A 51 -18.03 -3.12 19.13
N LEU A 52 -18.89 -2.23 18.61
CA LEU A 52 -19.52 -1.18 19.42
C LEU A 52 -20.47 -1.73 20.49
N ARG A 53 -21.02 -2.92 20.28
CA ARG A 53 -21.96 -3.56 21.21
C ARG A 53 -21.28 -4.49 22.22
N ASP A 54 -20.39 -5.35 21.73
CA ASP A 54 -19.88 -6.54 22.42
C ASP A 54 -18.36 -6.46 22.68
N GLY A 55 -17.68 -5.42 22.20
CA GLY A 55 -16.24 -5.21 22.39
C GLY A 55 -15.36 -6.14 21.55
N TRP A 56 -14.07 -6.24 21.91
CA TRP A 56 -13.04 -6.94 21.13
C TRP A 56 -13.29 -8.46 20.97
N SER A 57 -14.09 -9.07 21.85
CA SER A 57 -14.34 -10.52 21.84
C SER A 57 -15.18 -11.02 20.66
N SER A 58 -15.76 -10.15 19.84
CA SER A 58 -16.56 -10.52 18.67
C SER A 58 -15.76 -10.63 17.36
N MET A 59 -14.43 -10.54 17.41
CA MET A 59 -13.60 -10.19 16.23
C MET A 59 -12.86 -11.35 15.55
N ASP A 60 -12.98 -12.60 16.01
CA ASP A 60 -12.07 -13.68 15.59
C ASP A 60 -12.80 -14.96 15.16
N THR A 61 -13.67 -14.86 14.16
CA THR A 61 -14.17 -16.06 13.48
C THR A 61 -13.55 -16.14 12.09
N GLU A 62 -13.11 -17.34 11.70
CA GLU A 62 -12.55 -17.62 10.38
C GLU A 62 -13.54 -17.22 9.28
N GLU A 63 -14.84 -17.46 9.50
CA GLU A 63 -15.88 -17.08 8.55
C GLU A 63 -15.95 -15.57 8.29
N LEU A 64 -15.71 -14.76 9.34
CA LEU A 64 -15.70 -13.30 9.24
C LEU A 64 -14.47 -12.82 8.45
N LEU A 65 -13.29 -13.39 8.72
CA LEU A 65 -12.07 -13.09 7.96
C LEU A 65 -12.23 -13.50 6.49
N GLN A 66 -12.81 -14.68 6.23
CA GLN A 66 -13.13 -15.13 4.87
C GLN A 66 -14.10 -14.18 4.16
N ALA A 67 -15.11 -13.65 4.84
CA ALA A 67 -16.06 -12.69 4.27
C ALA A 67 -15.45 -11.30 3.98
N ILE A 68 -14.49 -10.87 4.79
CA ILE A 68 -13.80 -9.58 4.59
C ILE A 68 -12.77 -9.68 3.47
N TYR A 69 -11.97 -10.74 3.48
CA TYR A 69 -10.77 -10.81 2.67
C TYR A 69 -10.95 -11.62 1.39
N PHE A 70 -11.71 -12.72 1.36
CA PHE A 70 -11.66 -13.65 0.23
C PHE A 70 -12.99 -13.86 -0.49
N SER A 71 -14.10 -13.79 0.24
CA SER A 71 -15.43 -14.05 -0.27
C SER A 71 -16.33 -12.82 -0.17
N GLY A 72 -17.55 -12.91 -0.72
CA GLY A 72 -18.50 -11.81 -0.70
C GLY A 72 -18.07 -10.59 -1.53
N PRO A 73 -18.80 -9.46 -1.40
CA PRO A 73 -18.53 -8.26 -2.20
C PRO A 73 -17.17 -7.61 -1.87
N PHE A 74 -16.74 -7.65 -0.61
CA PHE A 74 -15.46 -7.07 -0.18
C PHE A 74 -14.27 -7.92 -0.61
N GLY A 75 -14.32 -9.24 -0.42
CA GLY A 75 -13.24 -10.14 -0.87
C GLY A 75 -13.10 -10.21 -2.38
N GLY A 76 -14.21 -10.19 -3.12
CA GLY A 76 -14.19 -10.11 -4.59
C GLY A 76 -13.58 -8.80 -5.10
N THR A 77 -14.00 -7.67 -4.53
CA THR A 77 -13.40 -6.36 -4.87
C THR A 77 -11.94 -6.30 -4.46
N GLY A 78 -11.58 -6.82 -3.29
CA GLY A 78 -10.20 -6.93 -2.81
C GLY A 78 -9.32 -7.73 -3.77
N SER A 79 -9.83 -8.83 -4.31
CA SER A 79 -9.11 -9.65 -5.30
C SER A 79 -8.87 -8.91 -6.62
N ILE A 80 -9.83 -8.08 -7.07
CA ILE A 80 -9.64 -7.20 -8.22
C ILE A 80 -8.51 -6.20 -7.95
N LEU A 81 -8.55 -5.54 -6.79
CA LEU A 81 -7.58 -4.49 -6.49
C LEU A 81 -6.18 -5.03 -6.16
N HIS A 82 -6.07 -6.28 -5.72
CA HIS A 82 -4.80 -6.98 -5.53
C HIS A 82 -4.32 -7.73 -6.78
N SER A 83 -5.02 -7.60 -7.90
CA SER A 83 -4.54 -8.09 -9.20
C SER A 83 -3.69 -7.04 -9.91
N ALA A 84 -2.64 -7.49 -10.60
CA ALA A 84 -1.82 -6.63 -11.45
C ALA A 84 -2.57 -6.21 -12.73
N VAL A 85 -3.58 -6.98 -13.17
CA VAL A 85 -4.24 -6.77 -14.47
C VAL A 85 -4.89 -5.38 -14.57
N PRO A 86 -5.74 -4.92 -13.62
CA PRO A 86 -6.39 -3.62 -13.74
C PRO A 86 -5.39 -2.46 -13.72
N VAL A 87 -4.44 -2.48 -12.78
CA VAL A 87 -3.49 -1.37 -12.62
C VAL A 87 -2.48 -1.31 -13.77
N VAL A 88 -2.01 -2.44 -14.28
CA VAL A 88 -1.13 -2.48 -15.47
C VAL A 88 -1.88 -2.01 -16.71
N ALA A 89 -3.14 -2.43 -16.90
CA ALA A 89 -3.97 -1.94 -18.01
C ALA A 89 -4.15 -0.41 -17.95
N LEU A 90 -4.39 0.15 -16.76
CA LEU A 90 -4.50 1.60 -16.56
C LEU A 90 -3.17 2.33 -16.80
N LEU A 91 -2.03 1.77 -16.40
CA LEU A 91 -0.70 2.32 -16.68
C LEU A 91 -0.39 2.31 -18.19
N VAL A 92 -0.74 1.23 -18.89
CA VAL A 92 -0.63 1.14 -20.35
C VAL A 92 -1.51 2.19 -21.01
N LEU A 93 -2.78 2.31 -20.58
CA LEU A 93 -3.70 3.31 -21.11
C LEU A 93 -3.21 4.75 -20.85
N TYR A 94 -2.68 5.02 -19.65
CA TYR A 94 -2.06 6.30 -19.31
C TYR A 94 -0.96 6.68 -20.31
N ARG A 95 -0.12 5.70 -20.69
CA ARG A 95 0.96 5.89 -21.66
C ARG A 95 0.43 6.07 -23.08
N LEU A 96 -0.50 5.22 -23.53
CA LEU A 96 -1.08 5.24 -24.89
C LEU A 96 -1.84 6.54 -25.16
N LEU A 97 -2.63 7.01 -24.18
CA LEU A 97 -3.37 8.28 -24.27
C LEU A 97 -2.50 9.52 -24.05
N LYS A 98 -1.18 9.35 -23.87
CA LYS A 98 -0.20 10.42 -23.63
C LYS A 98 -0.64 11.38 -22.51
N LEU A 99 -1.25 10.85 -21.45
CA LEU A 99 -1.82 11.66 -20.37
C LEU A 99 -0.77 12.43 -19.57
N GLY A 100 0.51 12.10 -19.69
CA GLY A 100 1.61 12.82 -19.03
C GLY A 100 1.65 14.32 -19.33
N HIS A 101 1.19 14.77 -20.50
CA HIS A 101 1.10 16.21 -20.79
C HIS A 101 -0.01 16.92 -20.02
N ARG A 102 -1.10 16.20 -19.71
CA ARG A 102 -2.26 16.69 -18.95
C ARG A 102 -2.04 16.54 -17.45
N ASP A 103 -1.41 15.46 -17.03
CA ASP A 103 -1.09 15.15 -15.64
C ASP A 103 0.21 15.84 -15.17
N ARG A 104 0.23 17.18 -15.25
CA ARG A 104 1.43 17.99 -14.96
C ARG A 104 1.98 17.80 -13.55
N ARG A 105 1.10 17.51 -12.58
CA ARG A 105 1.46 17.24 -11.18
C ARG A 105 1.72 15.76 -10.91
N LYS A 106 1.65 14.91 -11.95
CA LYS A 106 1.84 13.47 -11.92
C LYS A 106 0.92 12.77 -10.90
N ILE A 107 -0.27 13.32 -10.65
CA ILE A 107 -1.20 12.81 -9.65
C ILE A 107 -1.68 11.43 -10.06
N LEU A 108 -2.20 11.29 -11.28
CA LEU A 108 -2.72 10.02 -11.78
C LEU A 108 -1.59 8.98 -11.90
N LEU A 109 -0.43 9.39 -12.42
CA LEU A 109 0.72 8.50 -12.53
C LEU A 109 1.12 7.93 -11.16
N TRP A 110 1.27 8.78 -10.15
CA TRP A 110 1.72 8.31 -8.84
C TRP A 110 0.66 7.50 -8.11
N PHE A 111 -0.62 7.83 -8.27
CA PHE A 111 -1.70 6.97 -7.79
C PHE A 111 -1.56 5.54 -8.37
N LEU A 112 -1.39 5.40 -9.68
CA LEU A 112 -1.23 4.09 -10.32
C LEU A 112 0.06 3.37 -9.92
N ILE A 113 1.17 4.11 -9.77
CA ILE A 113 2.44 3.55 -9.28
C ILE A 113 2.29 3.05 -7.84
N GLY A 114 1.61 3.81 -6.98
CA GLY A 114 1.35 3.40 -5.59
C GLY A 114 0.52 2.13 -5.52
N TRP A 115 -0.58 2.08 -6.29
CA TRP A 115 -1.41 0.89 -6.39
C TRP A 115 -0.59 -0.30 -6.88
N PHE A 116 0.13 -0.17 -7.99
CA PHE A 116 0.96 -1.26 -8.51
C PHE A 116 2.04 -1.70 -7.52
N GLY A 117 2.67 -0.76 -6.81
CA GLY A 117 3.67 -1.03 -5.79
C GLY A 117 3.11 -1.85 -4.63
N HIS A 118 1.90 -1.53 -4.16
CA HIS A 118 1.17 -2.31 -3.15
C HIS A 118 0.95 -3.73 -3.64
N THR A 119 0.32 -3.90 -4.81
CA THR A 119 0.03 -5.21 -5.40
C THR A 119 1.29 -6.07 -5.54
N LEU A 120 2.40 -5.49 -6.02
CA LEU A 120 3.65 -6.22 -6.19
C LEU A 120 4.28 -6.62 -4.86
N ALA A 121 4.34 -5.71 -3.88
CA ALA A 121 4.92 -5.99 -2.59
C ALA A 121 4.10 -7.01 -1.79
N ASP A 122 2.78 -6.99 -1.92
CA ASP A 122 1.90 -7.99 -1.32
C ASP A 122 2.04 -9.35 -2.01
N PHE A 123 2.09 -9.40 -3.34
CA PHE A 123 2.41 -10.64 -4.07
C PHE A 123 3.73 -11.27 -3.60
N LEU A 124 4.74 -10.45 -3.29
CA LEU A 124 6.04 -10.90 -2.78
C LEU A 124 6.05 -11.21 -1.28
N THR A 125 4.96 -10.95 -0.53
CA THR A 125 4.94 -11.10 0.93
C THR A 125 3.76 -11.90 1.49
N HIS A 126 2.86 -12.39 0.65
CA HIS A 126 1.79 -13.30 1.05
C HIS A 126 2.21 -14.76 0.89
N VAL A 127 1.99 -15.55 1.95
CA VAL A 127 2.36 -16.96 1.99
C VAL A 127 1.14 -17.83 2.17
N ASP A 128 0.36 -17.57 3.22
CA ASP A 128 -0.82 -18.38 3.55
C ASP A 128 -2.14 -17.70 3.12
N ASP A 129 -2.09 -16.44 2.74
CA ASP A 129 -3.20 -15.56 2.40
C ASP A 129 -3.09 -15.02 0.95
N VAL A 130 -2.68 -15.91 0.03
CA VAL A 130 -2.39 -15.58 -1.37
C VAL A 130 -3.64 -15.17 -2.16
N ARG A 131 -3.44 -14.22 -3.08
CA ARG A 131 -4.45 -13.78 -4.06
C ARG A 131 -3.93 -14.00 -5.48
N PRO A 132 -4.79 -14.29 -6.47
CA PRO A 132 -4.34 -14.46 -7.84
C PRO A 132 -3.82 -13.16 -8.45
N LEU A 133 -2.57 -13.15 -8.89
CA LEU A 133 -1.92 -11.95 -9.42
C LEU A 133 -2.57 -11.46 -10.73
N PHE A 134 -3.15 -12.37 -11.50
CA PHE A 134 -3.66 -12.10 -12.85
C PHE A 134 -5.19 -12.17 -12.94
N TRP A 135 -5.91 -12.04 -11.83
CA TRP A 135 -7.38 -12.05 -11.85
C TRP A 135 -7.95 -10.88 -12.68
N PRO A 136 -9.00 -11.04 -13.48
CA PRO A 136 -9.80 -12.26 -13.72
C PRO A 136 -9.30 -13.12 -14.89
N LEU A 137 -8.12 -12.82 -15.44
CA LEU A 137 -7.59 -13.55 -16.60
C LEU A 137 -7.05 -14.93 -16.22
N SER A 138 -6.56 -15.08 -14.99
CA SER A 138 -6.05 -16.34 -14.46
C SER A 138 -6.14 -16.39 -12.94
N ASP A 139 -6.51 -17.56 -12.41
CA ASP A 139 -6.50 -17.87 -10.97
C ASP A 139 -5.13 -18.35 -10.48
N TRP A 140 -4.06 -18.13 -11.26
CA TRP A 140 -2.72 -18.50 -10.85
C TRP A 140 -2.29 -17.74 -9.59
N THR A 141 -1.91 -18.50 -8.57
CA THR A 141 -1.38 -18.03 -7.30
C THR A 141 0.05 -18.50 -7.10
N TRP A 142 0.77 -17.79 -6.24
CA TRP A 142 2.12 -18.16 -5.81
C TRP A 142 2.28 -17.82 -4.34
N ALA A 143 2.74 -18.78 -3.55
CA ALA A 143 3.07 -18.58 -2.15
C ALA A 143 4.52 -18.07 -2.05
N SER A 144 4.69 -16.89 -1.46
CA SER A 144 6.01 -16.31 -1.27
C SER A 144 6.86 -17.13 -0.29
N PRO A 145 8.19 -17.17 -0.44
CA PRO A 145 9.08 -17.71 0.61
C PRO A 145 9.21 -16.78 1.82
N VAL A 146 8.74 -15.53 1.71
CA VAL A 146 8.80 -14.52 2.76
C VAL A 146 7.39 -14.03 3.06
N SER A 147 6.97 -14.10 4.32
CA SER A 147 5.74 -13.51 4.80
C SER A 147 6.00 -12.14 5.42
N TYR A 148 5.04 -11.23 5.36
CA TYR A 148 5.11 -10.00 6.15
C TYR A 148 4.65 -10.19 7.61
N TYR A 149 3.96 -11.30 7.94
CA TYR A 149 3.43 -11.55 9.28
C TYR A 149 3.80 -12.93 9.84
N ASN A 150 3.84 -13.98 9.02
CA ASN A 150 4.10 -15.34 9.48
C ASN A 150 5.57 -15.52 9.87
N SER A 151 5.80 -15.76 11.16
CA SER A 151 7.15 -15.94 11.71
C SER A 151 7.89 -17.19 11.22
N ALA A 152 7.18 -18.20 10.72
CA ALA A 152 7.79 -19.38 10.09
C ALA A 152 8.42 -19.05 8.72
N TYR A 153 8.00 -17.94 8.10
CA TYR A 153 8.47 -17.47 6.78
C TYR A 153 9.09 -16.09 6.88
N TYR A 154 10.05 -15.89 7.79
CA TYR A 154 10.79 -14.64 7.97
C TYR A 154 9.94 -13.40 8.34
N GLY A 155 8.68 -13.54 8.76
CA GLY A 155 7.80 -12.41 9.08
C GLY A 155 8.35 -11.45 10.12
N ARG A 156 9.03 -11.96 11.15
CA ARG A 156 9.68 -11.11 12.17
C ARG A 156 10.81 -10.27 11.57
N GLN A 157 11.63 -10.89 10.73
CA GLN A 157 12.76 -10.24 10.06
C GLN A 157 12.26 -9.21 9.06
N PHE A 158 11.22 -9.56 8.28
CA PHE A 158 10.57 -8.63 7.36
C PHE A 158 10.03 -7.41 8.11
N LEU A 159 9.32 -7.63 9.22
CA LEU A 159 8.79 -6.56 10.06
C LEU A 159 9.90 -5.62 10.55
N LEU A 160 11.00 -6.17 11.08
CA LEU A 160 12.15 -5.40 11.56
C LEU A 160 12.80 -4.58 10.43
N VAL A 161 13.01 -5.18 9.26
CA VAL A 161 13.60 -4.49 8.10
C VAL A 161 12.66 -3.38 7.61
N ASN A 162 11.38 -3.69 7.42
CA ASN A 162 10.38 -2.75 6.94
C ASN A 162 10.28 -1.51 7.86
N HIS A 163 10.09 -1.73 9.16
CA HIS A 163 9.97 -0.64 10.13
C HIS A 163 11.30 0.07 10.38
N GLY A 164 12.41 -0.66 10.35
CA GLY A 164 13.76 -0.09 10.43
C GLY A 164 14.02 0.88 9.28
N LEU A 165 13.67 0.50 8.04
CA LEU A 165 13.79 1.38 6.87
C LEU A 165 12.88 2.61 6.96
N MET A 166 11.66 2.46 7.49
CA MET A 166 10.78 3.60 7.75
C MET A 166 11.41 4.57 8.76
N LEU A 167 11.88 4.05 9.90
CA LEU A 167 12.53 4.84 10.94
C LEU A 167 13.77 5.56 10.40
N LEU A 168 14.65 4.85 9.70
CA LEU A 168 15.84 5.43 9.06
C LEU A 168 15.47 6.54 8.08
N THR A 169 14.42 6.33 7.28
CA THR A 169 13.93 7.35 6.33
C THR A 169 13.42 8.58 7.07
N ILE A 170 12.64 8.41 8.15
CA ILE A 170 12.14 9.52 8.97
C ILE A 170 13.31 10.31 9.59
N VAL A 171 14.27 9.61 10.19
CA VAL A 171 15.46 10.24 10.82
C VAL A 171 16.28 11.00 9.78
N ALA A 172 16.53 10.40 8.61
CA ALA A 172 17.27 11.05 7.53
C ALA A 172 16.56 12.34 7.05
N LEU A 173 15.23 12.30 6.88
CA LEU A 173 14.44 13.46 6.48
C LEU A 173 14.42 14.55 7.57
N LEU A 174 14.37 14.16 8.85
CA LEU A 174 14.43 15.09 9.98
C LEU A 174 15.79 15.80 10.04
N ILE A 175 16.89 15.04 9.96
CA ILE A 175 18.25 15.61 9.93
C ILE A 175 18.41 16.56 8.75
N ALA A 176 17.94 16.18 7.56
CA ALA A 176 17.98 17.03 6.37
C ALA A 176 17.19 18.33 6.57
N ARG A 177 16.05 18.28 7.27
CA ARG A 177 15.23 19.46 7.58
C ARG A 177 15.95 20.38 8.58
N LEU A 178 16.52 19.82 9.65
CA LEU A 178 17.23 20.60 10.67
C LEU A 178 18.47 21.31 10.10
N ARG A 179 19.23 20.64 9.22
CA ARG A 179 20.40 21.24 8.55
C ARG A 179 20.01 22.43 7.65
N ARG A 180 18.87 22.37 6.97
CA ARG A 180 18.36 23.49 6.16
C ARG A 180 17.90 24.67 7.01
N GLY A 181 17.26 24.41 8.15
CA GLY A 181 16.83 25.45 9.09
C GLY A 181 18.00 26.16 9.79
N GLY A 182 19.06 25.42 10.13
CA GLY A 182 20.28 26.02 10.70
C GLY A 182 21.06 26.88 9.69
N ALA A 183 21.08 26.51 8.41
CA ALA A 183 21.70 27.31 7.36
C ALA A 183 20.99 28.66 7.14
N SER A 184 19.65 28.70 7.22
CA SER A 184 18.89 29.95 7.06
C SER A 184 19.03 30.94 8.22
N VAL A 185 19.50 30.49 9.40
CA VAL A 185 19.71 31.36 10.57
C VAL A 185 21.08 32.05 10.53
N ASN A 186 22.07 31.47 9.83
CA ASN A 186 23.43 32.01 9.74
C ASN A 186 23.65 33.01 8.59
N GLU A 187 22.64 33.30 7.77
CA GLU A 187 22.71 34.26 6.65
C GLU A 187 21.90 35.55 6.89
N ALA A 188 21.41 35.78 8.11
CA ALA A 188 20.75 37.04 8.48
C ALA A 188 21.78 38.05 9.01
N PRO A 189 22.04 39.17 8.31
CA PRO A 189 22.83 40.29 8.83
C PRO A 189 22.07 41.12 9.88
#